data_AF-A0A8D8EQH4-F1
#
_entry.id   AF-A0A8D8EQH4-F1
#
_cell.length_a   1.000
_cell.length_b   1.000
_cell.length_c   1.000
_cell.angle_alpha   90.00
_cell.angle_beta   90.00
_cell.angle_gamma   90.00
#
_symmetry.space_group_name_H-M   'P 1'
#
loop_
_entity.id
_entity.type
_entity.pdbx_description
1 polymer ?
#
loop_
_entity_poly.entity_id
_entity_poly.type
_entity_poly.pdbx_seq_one_letter_code
_entity_poly.pdbx_strand_id
1 'polypeptide(L)'
;GFTQGTQVGQADAVLLIYPLQLPMKDITKQQNLRIYSQATPANTPAMTWPIIAIGWLDLDEPTLAATHLRQGYQPYLRSPFNVWNERPTGFGGASNFVTGAGGFLQAILNGYAGIRLHDSELTLKPRLPPGTTRLFIPRIHYMESVFSLEILPDKFTI
;
A
#
# COMPACT_ATOMS: atom_id res chain seq x y z
N GLY A 1 -22.45 11.73 4.59
CA GLY A 1 -21.82 11.17 3.39
C GLY A 1 -20.71 12.09 2.92
N PHE A 2 -19.75 11.59 2.14
CA PHE A 2 -18.69 12.40 1.54
C PHE A 2 -19.27 13.39 0.52
N THR A 3 -18.79 14.64 0.55
CA THR A 3 -19.11 15.67 -0.45
C THR A 3 -17.87 15.93 -1.28
N GLN A 4 -17.96 15.76 -2.60
CA GLN A 4 -16.83 15.97 -3.50
C GLN A 4 -16.29 17.41 -3.37
N GLY A 5 -14.96 17.55 -3.31
CA GLY A 5 -14.28 18.82 -3.04
C GLY A 5 -13.96 19.07 -1.56
N THR A 6 -14.43 18.21 -0.64
CA THR A 6 -13.99 18.25 0.77
C THR A 6 -12.74 17.40 0.99
N GLN A 7 -11.91 17.78 1.95
CA GLN A 7 -10.73 17.00 2.32
C GLN A 7 -11.13 15.77 3.14
N VAL A 8 -10.45 14.66 2.88
CA VAL A 8 -10.57 13.43 3.67
C VAL A 8 -9.31 13.26 4.50
N GLY A 9 -9.46 13.13 5.82
CA GLY A 9 -8.32 13.15 6.75
C GLY A 9 -7.32 12.00 6.57
N GLN A 10 -7.79 10.85 6.06
CA GLN A 10 -7.01 9.62 5.86
C GLN A 10 -7.71 8.68 4.85
N ALA A 11 -7.13 7.51 4.58
CA ALA A 11 -7.79 6.48 3.77
C ALA A 11 -9.18 6.15 4.31
N ASP A 12 -10.21 6.27 3.47
CA ASP A 12 -11.62 5.96 3.79
C ASP A 12 -12.20 5.05 2.71
N ALA A 13 -12.85 5.57 1.66
CA ALA A 13 -13.48 4.73 0.64
C ALA A 13 -12.51 3.82 -0.13
N VAL A 14 -11.23 4.18 -0.20
CA VAL A 14 -10.19 3.32 -0.77
C VAL A 14 -9.98 2.03 0.03
N LEU A 15 -10.41 1.99 1.31
CA LEU A 15 -10.40 0.79 2.14
C LEU A 15 -11.40 -0.28 1.65
N LEU A 16 -12.39 0.11 0.85
CA LEU A 16 -13.30 -0.82 0.18
C LEU A 16 -12.57 -1.64 -0.89
N ILE A 17 -11.53 -1.07 -1.51
CA ILE A 17 -10.68 -1.76 -2.50
C ILE A 17 -9.74 -2.71 -1.77
N TYR A 18 -8.98 -2.18 -0.81
CA TYR A 18 -8.11 -2.97 0.07
C TYR A 18 -8.12 -2.34 1.47
N PRO A 19 -8.33 -3.10 2.56
CA PRO A 19 -8.27 -4.56 2.62
C PRO A 19 -9.61 -5.29 2.39
N LEU A 20 -10.74 -4.57 2.30
CA LEU A 20 -12.05 -5.23 2.25
C LEU A 20 -12.27 -6.06 0.97
N GLN A 21 -11.60 -5.70 -0.13
CA GLN A 21 -11.75 -6.38 -1.43
C GLN A 21 -13.20 -6.46 -1.91
N LEU A 22 -13.99 -5.42 -1.63
CA LEU A 22 -15.39 -5.37 -2.02
C LEU A 22 -15.50 -5.51 -3.55
N PRO A 23 -16.30 -6.46 -4.08
CA PRO A 23 -16.49 -6.62 -5.51
C PRO A 23 -16.97 -5.32 -6.16
N MET A 24 -16.19 -4.78 -7.08
CA MET A 24 -16.49 -3.55 -7.80
C MET A 24 -15.81 -3.54 -9.16
N LYS A 25 -16.44 -2.87 -10.14
CA LYS A 25 -15.88 -2.71 -11.49
C LYS A 25 -14.57 -1.93 -11.42
N ASP A 26 -13.61 -2.26 -12.29
CA ASP A 26 -12.30 -1.57 -12.32
C ASP A 26 -12.43 -0.07 -12.56
N ILE A 27 -13.38 0.35 -13.39
CA ILE A 27 -13.66 1.77 -13.59
C ILE A 27 -14.10 2.45 -12.28
N THR A 28 -14.86 1.77 -11.43
CA THR A 28 -15.27 2.29 -10.11
C THR A 28 -14.08 2.38 -9.16
N LYS A 29 -13.20 1.37 -9.12
CA LYS A 29 -11.95 1.41 -8.34
C LYS A 29 -11.08 2.60 -8.78
N GLN A 30 -10.91 2.76 -10.09
CA GLN A 30 -10.07 3.81 -10.66
C GLN A 30 -10.61 5.20 -10.31
N GLN A 31 -11.92 5.42 -10.43
CA GLN A 31 -12.53 6.70 -10.08
C GLN A 31 -12.43 6.98 -8.57
N ASN A 32 -12.67 5.98 -7.72
CA ASN A 32 -12.48 6.11 -6.28
C ASN A 32 -11.03 6.50 -5.95
N LEU A 33 -10.05 5.81 -6.50
CA LEU A 33 -8.63 6.15 -6.28
C LEU A 33 -8.31 7.57 -6.74
N ARG A 34 -8.78 8.01 -7.91
CA ARG A 34 -8.55 9.39 -8.39
C ARG A 34 -9.18 10.43 -7.46
N ILE A 35 -10.47 10.29 -7.15
CA ILE A 35 -11.22 11.26 -6.34
C ILE A 35 -10.63 11.34 -4.93
N TYR A 36 -10.41 10.20 -4.27
CA TYR A 36 -9.95 10.18 -2.88
C TYR A 36 -8.46 10.52 -2.74
N SER A 37 -7.62 10.21 -3.74
CA SER A 37 -6.22 10.67 -3.72
C SER A 37 -6.12 12.19 -3.83
N GLN A 38 -6.98 12.82 -4.65
CA GLN A 38 -7.05 14.29 -4.77
C GLN A 38 -7.63 14.95 -3.51
N ALA A 39 -8.59 14.30 -2.86
CA ALA A 39 -9.19 14.78 -1.61
C ALA A 39 -8.28 14.56 -0.38
N THR A 40 -7.23 13.74 -0.50
CA THR A 40 -6.29 13.48 0.58
C THR A 40 -5.30 14.64 0.73
N PRO A 41 -5.25 15.33 1.89
CA PRO A 41 -4.35 16.45 2.09
C PRO A 41 -2.90 15.98 2.18
N ALA A 42 -1.96 16.87 1.82
CA ALA A 42 -0.53 16.58 1.93
C ALA A 42 -0.10 16.18 3.35
N ASN A 43 -0.77 16.70 4.39
CA ASN A 43 -0.51 16.40 5.81
C ASN A 43 -1.29 15.17 6.36
N THR A 44 -1.73 14.28 5.49
CA THR A 44 -2.39 13.01 5.86
C THR A 44 -1.48 12.13 6.73
N PRO A 45 -2.01 11.20 7.55
CA PRO A 45 -1.20 10.22 8.25
C PRO A 45 -0.44 9.28 7.28
N ALA A 46 0.76 8.85 7.69
CA ALA A 46 1.67 8.00 6.90
C ALA A 46 1.04 6.72 6.30
N MET A 47 0.00 6.18 6.93
CA MET A 47 -0.67 4.96 6.49
C MET A 47 -1.57 5.13 5.25
N THR A 48 -1.92 6.35 4.87
CA THR A 48 -2.91 6.61 3.81
C THR A 48 -2.39 6.26 2.41
N TRP A 49 -1.21 6.76 2.05
CA TRP A 49 -0.67 6.58 0.70
C TRP A 49 -0.31 5.14 0.35
N PRO A 50 0.20 4.29 1.27
CA PRO A 50 0.40 2.87 0.99
C PRO A 50 -0.88 2.13 0.57
N ILE A 51 -2.03 2.45 1.18
CA ILE A 51 -3.33 1.85 0.81
C ILE A 51 -3.72 2.26 -0.62
N ILE A 52 -3.54 3.53 -0.97
CA ILE A 52 -3.77 4.03 -2.32
C ILE A 52 -2.82 3.35 -3.33
N ALA A 53 -1.55 3.14 -2.96
CA ALA A 53 -0.59 2.43 -3.79
C ALA A 53 -1.02 0.99 -4.07
N ILE A 54 -1.54 0.27 -3.07
CA ILE A 54 -2.09 -1.09 -3.25
C ILE A 54 -3.27 -1.08 -4.23
N GLY A 55 -4.22 -0.14 -4.08
CA GLY A 55 -5.34 -0.04 -5.01
C GLY A 55 -4.92 0.21 -6.46
N TRP A 56 -3.86 1.00 -6.69
CA TRP A 56 -3.30 1.16 -8.03
C TRP A 56 -2.63 -0.12 -8.57
N LEU A 57 -2.02 -0.94 -7.70
CA LEU A 57 -1.45 -2.23 -8.11
C LEU A 57 -2.53 -3.26 -8.47
N ASP A 58 -3.67 -3.24 -7.77
CA ASP A 58 -4.84 -4.06 -8.12
C ASP A 58 -5.33 -3.74 -9.54
N LEU A 59 -5.23 -2.48 -9.96
CA LEU A 59 -5.58 -1.99 -11.31
C LEU A 59 -4.45 -2.08 -12.35
N ASP A 60 -3.34 -2.71 -12.01
CA ASP A 60 -2.19 -2.84 -12.91
C ASP A 60 -1.52 -1.51 -13.31
N GLU A 61 -1.54 -0.51 -12.42
CA GLU A 61 -1.00 0.84 -12.64
C GLU A 61 0.30 1.08 -11.84
N PRO A 62 1.44 0.47 -12.22
CA PRO A 62 2.68 0.51 -11.43
C PRO A 62 3.27 1.91 -11.25
N THR A 63 3.12 2.80 -12.24
CA THR A 63 3.66 4.16 -12.18
C THR A 63 2.94 5.00 -11.12
N LEU A 64 1.61 4.87 -11.04
CA LEU A 64 0.80 5.53 -10.02
C LEU A 64 1.08 4.92 -8.65
N ALA A 65 1.17 3.59 -8.56
CA ALA A 65 1.54 2.92 -7.32
C ALA A 65 2.91 3.34 -6.79
N ALA A 66 3.92 3.46 -7.66
CA ALA A 66 5.27 3.89 -7.29
C ALA A 66 5.29 5.31 -6.72
N THR A 67 4.48 6.20 -7.29
CA THR A 67 4.33 7.58 -6.82
C THR A 67 3.75 7.61 -5.42
N HIS A 68 2.64 6.91 -5.19
CA HIS A 68 1.98 6.88 -3.89
C HIS A 68 2.77 6.10 -2.84
N LEU A 69 3.52 5.06 -3.23
CA LEU A 69 4.46 4.38 -2.32
C LEU A 69 5.49 5.37 -1.79
N ARG A 70 6.15 6.14 -2.67
CA ARG A 70 7.14 7.16 -2.27
C ARG A 70 6.54 8.22 -1.36
N GLN A 71 5.34 8.70 -1.70
CA GLN A 71 4.60 9.63 -0.84
C GLN A 71 4.35 9.05 0.55
N GLY A 72 4.10 7.75 0.69
CA GLY A 72 3.81 7.07 1.95
C GLY A 72 4.98 6.85 2.91
N TYR A 73 6.22 7.05 2.48
CA TYR A 73 7.37 6.92 3.37
C TYR A 73 8.31 8.12 3.36
N GLN A 74 8.71 8.64 2.19
CA GLN A 74 9.81 9.62 2.11
C GLN A 74 9.61 10.85 3.00
N PRO A 75 8.43 11.48 3.03
CA PRO A 75 8.21 12.65 3.90
C PRO A 75 8.08 12.30 5.38
N TYR A 76 7.82 11.04 5.73
CA TYR A 76 7.52 10.61 7.10
C TYR A 76 8.74 10.10 7.86
N LEU A 77 9.81 9.73 7.14
CA LEU A 77 11.06 9.29 7.77
C LEU A 77 11.76 10.47 8.45
N ARG A 78 12.26 10.22 9.67
CA ARG A 78 13.04 11.20 10.45
C ARG A 78 14.47 10.74 10.61
N SER A 79 15.39 11.58 10.15
CA SER A 79 16.82 11.46 10.41
C SER A 79 17.10 11.47 11.93
N PRO A 80 18.17 10.80 12.41
CA PRO A 80 19.16 10.03 11.65
C PRO A 80 18.78 8.56 11.44
N PHE A 81 17.75 8.07 12.11
CA PHE A 81 17.43 6.64 12.14
C PHE A 81 16.32 6.22 11.18
N ASN A 82 15.80 7.15 10.37
CA ASN A 82 14.67 6.94 9.47
C ASN A 82 13.45 6.33 10.18
N VAL A 83 13.14 6.86 11.37
CA VAL A 83 11.96 6.45 12.12
C VAL A 83 10.72 7.08 11.48
N TRP A 84 9.65 6.30 11.29
CA TRP A 84 8.38 6.82 10.79
C TRP A 84 7.74 7.76 11.80
N ASN A 85 7.31 8.92 11.31
CA ASN A 85 6.42 9.81 12.02
C ASN A 85 5.00 9.70 11.45
N GLU A 86 3.97 9.98 12.25
CA GLU A 86 2.59 10.01 11.78
C GLU A 86 2.39 11.06 10.70
N ARG A 87 2.99 12.25 10.84
CA ARG A 87 2.83 13.38 9.94
C ARG A 87 4.08 13.64 9.10
N PRO A 88 3.94 14.15 7.87
CA PRO A 88 5.08 14.39 6.99
C PRO A 88 5.96 15.57 7.44
N THR A 89 5.40 16.55 8.14
CA THR A 89 6.14 17.72 8.63
C THR A 89 5.89 17.97 10.11
N GLY A 90 6.86 18.61 10.77
CA GLY A 90 6.81 18.93 12.20
C GLY A 90 6.89 17.71 13.12
N PHE A 91 6.59 17.97 14.39
CA PHE A 91 6.52 16.99 15.49
C PHE A 91 5.08 16.65 15.87
N GLY A 92 4.11 16.90 14.98
CA GLY A 92 2.71 16.59 15.23
C GLY A 92 2.43 15.10 15.07
N GLY A 93 1.53 14.56 15.92
CA GLY A 93 1.15 13.16 15.91
C GLY A 93 2.18 12.24 16.60
N ALA A 94 2.02 10.93 16.38
CA ALA A 94 2.89 9.94 17.01
C ALA A 94 4.30 9.93 16.38
N SER A 95 5.31 10.01 17.25
CA SER A 95 6.67 9.60 16.91
C SER A 95 6.76 8.08 16.89
N ASN A 96 7.66 7.51 16.08
CA ASN A 96 7.75 6.06 15.89
C ASN A 96 6.39 5.43 15.56
N PHE A 97 5.74 6.00 14.54
CA PHE A 97 4.40 5.62 14.13
C PHE A 97 4.41 4.28 13.39
N VAL A 98 4.32 3.20 14.17
CA VAL A 98 4.35 1.82 13.67
C VAL A 98 3.24 1.51 12.67
N THR A 99 2.11 2.21 12.74
CA THR A 99 1.03 2.09 11.76
C THR A 99 1.46 2.56 10.37
N GLY A 100 2.29 3.60 10.29
CA GLY A 100 2.88 4.08 9.03
C GLY A 100 3.86 3.06 8.44
N ALA A 101 4.75 2.53 9.28
CA ALA A 101 5.69 1.47 8.88
C ALA A 101 4.95 0.19 8.45
N GLY A 102 3.88 -0.17 9.16
CA GLY A 102 3.00 -1.29 8.80
C GLY A 102 2.28 -1.07 7.48
N GLY A 103 1.81 0.15 7.20
CA GLY A 103 1.24 0.51 5.90
C GLY A 103 2.24 0.34 4.76
N PHE A 104 3.48 0.80 4.93
CA PHE A 104 4.55 0.57 3.96
C PHE A 104 4.80 -0.93 3.74
N LEU A 105 4.89 -1.72 4.80
CA LEU A 105 5.08 -3.17 4.70
C LEU A 105 3.92 -3.84 3.95
N GLN A 106 2.67 -3.42 4.22
CA GLN A 106 1.50 -3.89 3.45
C GLN A 106 1.61 -3.53 1.97
N ALA A 107 2.08 -2.33 1.61
CA ALA A 107 2.30 -2.02 0.19
C ALA A 107 3.34 -2.94 -0.46
N ILE A 108 4.35 -3.41 0.28
CA ILE A 108 5.30 -4.41 -0.24
C ILE A 108 4.67 -5.81 -0.35
N LEU A 109 4.05 -6.32 0.73
CA LEU A 109 3.54 -7.69 0.79
C LEU A 109 2.21 -7.85 0.04
N ASN A 110 1.26 -6.97 0.31
CA ASN A 110 -0.08 -7.00 -0.25
C ASN A 110 -0.15 -6.18 -1.55
N GLY A 111 0.68 -5.16 -1.73
CA GLY A 111 0.77 -4.47 -3.02
C GLY A 111 1.64 -5.23 -4.01
N TYR A 112 2.96 -5.14 -3.85
CA TYR A 112 3.93 -5.59 -4.85
C TYR A 112 4.05 -7.12 -4.94
N ALA A 113 4.15 -7.84 -3.82
CA ALA A 113 4.07 -9.30 -3.87
C ALA A 113 2.65 -9.81 -4.17
N GLY A 114 1.65 -8.92 -4.04
CA GLY A 114 0.26 -9.20 -4.40
C GLY A 114 -0.38 -10.31 -3.56
N ILE A 115 0.10 -10.53 -2.33
CA ILE A 115 -0.43 -11.57 -1.44
C ILE A 115 -1.85 -11.17 -1.01
N ARG A 116 -2.83 -12.03 -1.31
CA ARG A 116 -4.22 -11.91 -0.83
C ARG A 116 -4.67 -13.21 -0.21
N LEU A 117 -5.37 -13.07 0.90
CA LEU A 117 -6.04 -14.17 1.58
C LEU A 117 -7.53 -14.10 1.25
N HIS A 118 -8.08 -15.24 0.86
CA HIS A 118 -9.51 -15.48 0.66
C HIS A 118 -9.92 -16.69 1.51
N ASP A 119 -11.22 -16.94 1.60
CA ASP A 119 -11.77 -18.00 2.47
C ASP A 119 -11.18 -19.39 2.16
N SER A 120 -10.92 -19.69 0.88
CA SER A 120 -10.45 -21.01 0.42
C SER A 120 -9.06 -21.00 -0.21
N GLU A 121 -8.44 -19.84 -0.42
CA GLU A 121 -7.20 -19.74 -1.17
C GLU A 121 -6.33 -18.56 -0.77
N LEU A 122 -5.05 -18.66 -1.09
CA LEU A 122 -4.11 -17.55 -1.11
C LEU A 122 -3.76 -17.26 -2.57
N THR A 123 -3.92 -16.01 -3.01
CA THR A 123 -3.51 -15.59 -4.35
C THR A 123 -2.30 -14.67 -4.30
N LEU A 124 -1.54 -14.68 -5.40
CA LEU A 124 -0.32 -13.90 -5.59
C LEU A 124 -0.42 -13.14 -6.92
N LYS A 125 -0.02 -11.87 -6.91
CA LYS A 125 0.19 -11.07 -8.14
C LYS A 125 1.58 -10.42 -8.08
N PRO A 126 2.66 -11.21 -8.24
CA PRO A 126 4.01 -10.77 -7.90
C PRO A 126 4.54 -9.71 -8.88
N ARG A 127 5.14 -8.66 -8.32
CA ARG A 127 5.81 -7.56 -9.02
C ARG A 127 6.96 -7.04 -8.17
N LEU A 128 8.05 -6.59 -8.82
CA LEU A 128 9.14 -5.91 -8.13
C LEU A 128 8.74 -4.50 -7.67
N PRO A 129 9.08 -4.09 -6.44
CA PRO A 129 9.03 -2.70 -6.03
C PRO A 129 9.90 -1.79 -6.94
N PRO A 130 9.60 -0.49 -7.04
CA PRO A 130 10.29 0.42 -7.94
C PRO A 130 11.77 0.53 -7.59
N GLY A 131 12.65 0.43 -8.60
CA GLY A 131 14.10 0.53 -8.40
C GLY A 131 14.75 -0.69 -7.76
N THR A 132 14.06 -1.84 -7.73
CA THR A 132 14.60 -3.10 -7.21
C THR A 132 14.78 -4.13 -8.32
N THR A 133 15.67 -5.09 -8.11
CA THR A 133 15.92 -6.24 -9.00
C THR A 133 15.47 -7.57 -8.41
N ARG A 134 15.18 -7.58 -7.10
CA ARG A 134 14.78 -8.77 -6.34
C ARG A 134 13.90 -8.38 -5.16
N LEU A 135 12.84 -9.14 -4.94
CA LEU A 135 12.09 -9.15 -3.68
C LEU A 135 12.04 -10.59 -3.18
N PHE A 136 12.57 -10.84 -1.97
CA PHE A 136 12.56 -12.16 -1.35
C PHE A 136 11.81 -12.11 -0.02
N ILE A 137 10.72 -12.87 0.06
CA ILE A 137 9.94 -13.10 1.27
C ILE A 137 10.30 -14.51 1.74
N PRO A 138 11.11 -14.65 2.81
CA PRO A 138 11.74 -15.92 3.14
C PRO A 138 10.75 -16.96 3.67
N ARG A 139 9.68 -16.52 4.33
CA ARG A 139 8.67 -17.40 4.89
C ARG A 139 7.29 -16.74 4.83
N ILE A 140 6.36 -17.44 4.22
CA ILE A 140 4.92 -17.20 4.26
C ILE A 140 4.32 -18.43 4.91
N HIS A 141 3.62 -18.22 6.02
CA HIS A 141 2.87 -19.27 6.70
C HIS A 141 1.42 -19.19 6.23
N TYR A 142 0.94 -20.27 5.61
CA TYR A 142 -0.44 -20.38 5.14
C TYR A 142 -0.97 -21.77 5.44
N MET A 143 -1.95 -21.85 6.35
CA MET A 143 -2.43 -23.11 6.90
C MET A 143 -1.26 -23.98 7.40
N GLU A 144 -1.15 -25.23 6.93
CA GLU A 144 -0.07 -26.15 7.29
C GLU A 144 1.18 -26.01 6.39
N SER A 145 1.15 -25.09 5.42
CA SER A 145 2.24 -24.86 4.48
C SER A 145 3.13 -23.70 4.90
N VAL A 146 4.43 -23.88 4.69
CA VAL A 146 5.43 -22.81 4.81
C VAL A 146 6.24 -22.79 3.53
N PHE A 147 6.24 -21.66 2.85
CA PHE A 147 6.96 -21.49 1.58
C PHE A 147 7.64 -20.12 1.52
N SER A 148 8.52 -19.94 0.56
CA SER A 148 9.16 -18.65 0.28
C SER A 148 8.54 -18.02 -0.96
N LEU A 149 8.76 -16.73 -1.18
CA LEU A 149 8.43 -16.10 -2.46
C LEU A 149 9.63 -15.27 -2.91
N GLU A 150 10.18 -15.62 -4.07
CA GLU A 150 11.23 -14.85 -4.71
C GLU A 150 10.72 -14.26 -6.02
N ILE A 151 10.87 -12.95 -6.18
CA ILE A 151 10.44 -12.20 -7.36
C ILE A 151 11.69 -11.60 -8.00
N LEU A 152 11.84 -11.82 -9.30
CA LEU A 152 12.90 -11.33 -10.17
C LEU A 152 12.25 -10.57 -11.36
N PRO A 153 13.02 -9.90 -12.24
CA PRO A 153 12.46 -9.03 -13.27
C PRO A 153 11.52 -9.74 -14.26
N ASP A 154 11.75 -11.03 -14.50
CA ASP A 154 11.15 -11.84 -15.56
C ASP A 154 10.45 -13.10 -15.04
N LYS A 155 10.53 -13.39 -13.74
CA LYS A 155 9.95 -14.58 -13.13
C LYS A 155 9.75 -14.43 -11.61
N PHE A 156 8.97 -15.34 -11.04
CA PHE A 156 8.92 -15.55 -9.60
C PHE A 156 8.92 -17.05 -9.28
N THR A 157 9.34 -17.41 -8.06
CA THR A 157 9.35 -18.79 -7.55
C THR A 157 8.74 -18.84 -6.15
N ILE A 158 8.07 -19.94 -5.85
CA ILE A 158 7.45 -20.25 -4.55
C ILE A 158 8.20 -21.43 -3.92
#